data_AF-A0A7Y2EQK3-F1
#
_entry.id   AF-A0A7Y2EQK3-F1
#
_cell.length_a   1.000
_cell.length_b   1.000
_cell.length_c   1.000
_cell.angle_alpha   90.00
_cell.angle_beta   90.00
_cell.angle_gamma   90.00
#
_symmetry.space_group_name_H-M   'P 1'
#
loop_
_entity.id
_entity.type
_entity.pdbx_description
1 polymer ?
#
loop_
_entity_poly.entity_id
_entity_poly.type
_entity_poly.pdbx_seq_one_letter_code
_entity_poly.pdbx_strand_id
1 'polypeptide(L)'
;MNRDNQPWSPAGGARLTWDEHDVPRSAAFDDVYYSRDDGLAESRYVFLHGNALPARFQDASTEGHFCIAETGFGTGLNFLLTWQAWRDSPEPRRPLRYVSIEKHPLTHAELAQALAPWQSLAQLAQDLAENYPPLVPGTHRLLFDAGRVTLDLWFEDAAATLDDLALRGTPLVDAWYLDGFAPARNAAMWQSGLLSRLGELSRTNATFSTFTAVGQVRRDLTDAGFDVSKRAGYGTKRECLQGQLARRPATGAAPDMTPWDIPGERAAPTATALVLGAGLAGCFTAAALAARGVHVTLLDAGAAAGGASGNDQGVLFTRLSHRHSTLVDFALQSYVHAAARYRGMFHSGALRSGLDGELCGSFQQVADAQELERLKAALHGADALAEVLDAAAASERTGVLQAHGGTWLPASGWLHPPAVCTALLDHPLITLREHCGPLTLEHANGLWHAGA
;
A
#
# COMPACT_ATOMS: atom_id res chain seq x y z
N MET A 1 -5.33 8.06 12.01
CA MET A 1 -4.36 7.99 13.13
C MET A 1 -3.92 9.40 13.49
N ASN A 2 -4.02 9.84 14.74
CA ASN A 2 -3.57 11.17 15.16
C ASN A 2 -2.17 11.09 15.79
N ARG A 3 -1.17 11.52 15.04
CA ARG A 3 0.24 11.59 15.47
C ARG A 3 0.82 13.00 15.34
N ASP A 4 -0.05 14.00 15.21
CA ASP A 4 0.40 15.38 14.94
C ASP A 4 1.38 15.85 16.01
N ASN A 5 2.47 16.45 15.56
CA ASN A 5 3.57 16.94 16.39
C ASN A 5 4.31 15.85 17.20
N GLN A 6 4.05 14.55 17.01
CA GLN A 6 4.89 13.51 17.62
C GLN A 6 6.26 13.43 16.92
N PRO A 7 7.34 13.03 17.61
CA PRO A 7 8.63 12.78 16.95
C PRO A 7 8.48 11.79 15.79
N TRP A 8 9.07 12.11 14.65
CA TRP A 8 9.10 11.21 13.50
C TRP A 8 10.25 10.20 13.66
N SER A 9 9.98 8.95 13.31
CA SER A 9 10.99 7.89 13.21
C SER A 9 10.60 6.91 12.11
N PRO A 10 11.56 6.20 11.48
CA PRO A 10 11.22 5.14 10.54
C PRO A 10 10.40 4.04 11.21
N ALA A 11 9.69 3.26 10.40
CA ALA A 11 9.00 2.07 10.89
C ALA A 11 10.04 1.13 11.52
N GLY A 12 9.80 0.69 12.75
CA GLY A 12 10.76 -0.09 13.52
C GLY A 12 10.97 -1.46 12.92
N GLY A 13 12.07 -1.63 12.15
CA GLY A 13 12.37 -2.86 11.43
C GLY A 13 12.36 -4.12 12.30
N ALA A 14 12.02 -5.26 11.70
CA ALA A 14 12.10 -6.54 12.37
C ALA A 14 13.51 -6.80 12.92
N ARG A 15 13.60 -7.45 14.08
CA ARG A 15 14.87 -8.00 14.58
C ARG A 15 14.85 -9.50 14.33
N LEU A 16 15.48 -9.92 13.25
CA LEU A 16 15.53 -11.32 12.85
C LEU A 16 16.79 -12.03 13.37
N THR A 17 16.61 -13.30 13.71
CA THR A 17 17.68 -14.29 13.77
C THR A 17 17.33 -15.40 12.80
N TRP A 18 18.33 -15.91 12.09
CA TRP A 18 18.18 -17.02 11.15
C TRP A 18 18.67 -18.29 11.83
N ASP A 19 17.94 -19.39 11.67
CA ASP A 19 18.43 -20.70 12.11
C ASP A 19 19.42 -21.30 11.11
N GLU A 20 19.90 -22.50 11.41
CA GLU A 20 20.85 -23.25 10.56
C GLU A 20 20.28 -23.65 9.18
N HIS A 21 19.00 -23.35 8.91
CA HIS A 21 18.28 -23.65 7.68
C HIS A 21 17.71 -22.39 7.01
N ASP A 22 18.19 -21.20 7.37
CA ASP A 22 17.74 -19.92 6.83
C ASP A 22 16.24 -19.64 7.06
N VAL A 23 15.65 -20.21 8.13
CA VAL A 23 14.28 -19.85 8.55
C VAL A 23 14.33 -18.59 9.43
N PRO A 24 13.57 -17.54 9.09
CA PRO A 24 13.55 -16.33 9.90
C PRO A 24 12.76 -16.56 11.20
N ARG A 25 13.38 -16.17 12.31
CA ARG A 25 12.78 -16.11 13.64
C ARG A 25 12.78 -14.68 14.15
N SER A 26 11.66 -14.25 14.71
CA SER A 26 11.60 -12.95 15.37
C SER A 26 12.27 -13.02 16.73
N ALA A 27 13.35 -12.25 16.93
CA ALA A 27 14.00 -12.12 18.23
C ALA A 27 13.10 -11.41 19.26
N ALA A 28 12.20 -10.53 18.80
CA ALA A 28 11.29 -9.79 19.68
C ALA A 28 10.16 -10.67 20.25
N PHE A 29 9.65 -11.60 19.44
CA PHE A 29 8.52 -12.45 19.82
C PHE A 29 8.92 -13.90 20.13
N ASP A 30 10.19 -14.25 19.91
CA ASP A 30 10.77 -15.56 20.21
C ASP A 30 10.06 -16.70 19.48
N ASP A 31 9.71 -16.47 18.21
CA ASP A 31 8.85 -17.36 17.41
C ASP A 31 9.21 -17.29 15.91
N VAL A 32 8.91 -18.35 15.16
CA VAL A 32 9.23 -18.47 13.72
C VAL A 32 8.14 -17.83 12.86
N TYR A 33 8.52 -17.27 11.70
CA TYR A 33 7.53 -16.67 10.78
C TYR A 33 6.73 -17.72 9.98
N TYR A 34 7.29 -18.91 9.79
CA TYR A 34 6.60 -20.04 9.16
C TYR A 34 7.24 -21.36 9.58
N SER A 35 6.48 -22.46 9.40
CA SER A 35 6.99 -23.82 9.66
C SER A 35 8.12 -24.18 8.69
N ARG A 36 9.13 -24.88 9.24
CA ARG A 36 10.38 -25.27 8.59
C ARG A 36 10.19 -26.20 7.39
N ASP A 37 9.39 -27.27 7.53
CA ASP A 37 9.36 -28.35 6.54
C ASP A 37 8.20 -28.24 5.54
N ASP A 38 7.17 -27.44 5.83
CA ASP A 38 5.95 -27.38 5.00
C ASP A 38 5.18 -26.03 5.08
N GLY A 39 5.90 -24.93 5.29
CA GLY A 39 5.31 -23.59 5.48
C GLY A 39 4.34 -23.18 4.36
N LEU A 40 4.63 -23.53 3.10
CA LEU A 40 3.72 -23.27 1.97
C LEU A 40 2.37 -23.99 2.12
N ALA A 41 2.39 -25.29 2.38
CA ALA A 41 1.16 -26.07 2.46
C ALA A 41 0.37 -25.72 3.72
N GLU A 42 1.06 -25.43 4.83
CA GLU A 42 0.43 -24.94 6.04
C GLU A 42 -0.30 -23.61 5.79
N SER A 43 0.38 -22.61 5.22
CA SER A 43 -0.26 -21.31 4.91
C SER A 43 -1.42 -21.46 3.93
N ARG A 44 -1.29 -22.31 2.89
CA ARG A 44 -2.42 -22.62 1.99
C ARG A 44 -3.58 -23.26 2.73
N TYR A 45 -3.31 -24.24 3.59
CA TYR A 45 -4.35 -24.94 4.35
C TYR A 45 -5.06 -24.00 5.33
N VAL A 46 -4.29 -23.25 6.12
CA VAL A 46 -4.84 -22.36 7.13
C VAL A 46 -5.61 -21.23 6.45
N PHE A 47 -4.96 -20.44 5.60
CA PHE A 47 -5.52 -19.16 5.16
C PHE A 47 -6.35 -19.26 3.88
N LEU A 48 -5.85 -19.92 2.83
CA LEU A 48 -6.61 -20.05 1.59
C LEU A 48 -7.80 -21.01 1.78
N HIS A 49 -7.56 -22.26 2.18
CA HIS A 49 -8.65 -23.21 2.35
C HIS A 49 -9.59 -22.82 3.50
N GLY A 50 -9.07 -22.20 4.57
CA GLY A 50 -9.91 -21.68 5.68
C GLY A 50 -10.87 -20.57 5.28
N ASN A 51 -10.58 -19.85 4.21
CA ASN A 51 -11.47 -18.84 3.65
C ASN A 51 -12.19 -19.32 2.37
N ALA A 52 -12.16 -20.62 2.07
CA ALA A 52 -12.70 -21.22 0.86
C ALA A 52 -12.17 -20.60 -0.45
N LEU A 53 -10.88 -20.25 -0.46
CA LEU A 53 -10.15 -19.76 -1.63
C LEU A 53 -9.44 -20.92 -2.33
N PRO A 54 -9.33 -20.88 -3.67
CA PRO A 54 -9.61 -19.74 -4.56
C PRO A 54 -11.07 -19.59 -5.04
N ALA A 55 -11.97 -20.53 -4.73
CA ALA A 55 -13.31 -20.60 -5.33
C ALA A 55 -14.11 -19.27 -5.26
N ARG A 56 -13.95 -18.50 -4.19
CA ARG A 56 -14.65 -17.22 -4.00
C ARG A 56 -14.12 -16.05 -4.84
N PHE A 57 -12.98 -16.18 -5.52
CA PHE A 57 -12.50 -15.11 -6.41
C PHE A 57 -13.44 -14.88 -7.63
N GLN A 58 -14.23 -15.89 -7.99
CA GLN A 58 -15.24 -15.81 -9.05
C GLN A 58 -16.64 -15.47 -8.53
N ASP A 59 -16.79 -15.25 -7.22
CA ASP A 59 -18.10 -14.96 -6.64
C ASP A 59 -18.62 -13.61 -7.13
N ALA A 60 -19.63 -13.70 -8.01
CA ALA A 60 -20.29 -12.57 -8.64
C ALA A 60 -21.37 -11.94 -7.75
N SER A 61 -21.61 -12.44 -6.53
CA SER A 61 -22.60 -11.85 -5.60
C SER A 61 -22.20 -10.46 -5.09
N THR A 62 -20.98 -10.01 -5.36
CA THR A 62 -20.46 -8.71 -4.94
C THR A 62 -19.67 -8.08 -6.07
N GLU A 63 -20.07 -6.87 -6.46
CA GLU A 63 -19.38 -6.09 -7.48
C GLU A 63 -18.03 -5.56 -6.99
N GLY A 64 -17.12 -5.31 -7.93
CA GLY A 64 -15.80 -4.73 -7.64
C GLY A 64 -14.74 -5.77 -7.23
N HIS A 65 -13.77 -5.34 -6.41
CA HIS A 65 -12.63 -6.16 -6.01
C HIS A 65 -12.97 -7.13 -4.88
N PHE A 66 -12.35 -8.30 -4.87
CA PHE A 66 -12.31 -9.20 -3.72
C PHE A 66 -11.22 -8.70 -2.76
N CYS A 67 -11.59 -8.38 -1.52
CA CYS A 67 -10.69 -7.79 -0.54
C CYS A 67 -10.28 -8.79 0.54
N ILE A 68 -8.98 -9.03 0.68
CA ILE A 68 -8.40 -9.77 1.80
C ILE A 68 -7.70 -8.79 2.73
N ALA A 69 -7.89 -8.94 4.04
CA ALA A 69 -7.15 -8.18 5.04
C ALA A 69 -6.37 -9.09 6.00
N GLU A 70 -5.15 -8.71 6.33
CA GLU A 70 -4.20 -9.47 7.14
C GLU A 70 -3.62 -8.61 8.27
N THR A 71 -3.49 -9.18 9.47
CA THR A 71 -3.04 -8.48 10.69
C THR A 71 -1.54 -8.63 11.00
N GLY A 72 -0.77 -9.20 10.08
CA GLY A 72 0.67 -9.37 10.16
C GLY A 72 1.21 -9.81 8.80
N PHE A 73 1.89 -8.91 8.07
CA PHE A 73 2.44 -9.24 6.75
C PHE A 73 3.62 -10.21 6.83
N GLY A 74 4.48 -10.03 7.84
CA GLY A 74 5.69 -10.80 8.04
C GLY A 74 6.57 -10.83 6.80
N THR A 75 6.78 -12.03 6.27
CA THR A 75 7.59 -12.27 5.06
C THR A 75 6.84 -12.05 3.76
N GLY A 76 5.53 -11.75 3.82
CA GLY A 76 4.65 -11.64 2.65
C GLY A 76 4.23 -12.98 2.06
N LEU A 77 4.53 -14.11 2.72
CA LEU A 77 4.26 -15.45 2.18
C LEU A 77 2.77 -15.68 1.86
N ASN A 78 1.87 -15.30 2.76
CA ASN A 78 0.43 -15.45 2.53
C ASN A 78 -0.07 -14.59 1.36
N PHE A 79 0.46 -13.38 1.21
CA PHE A 79 0.17 -12.53 0.06
C PHE A 79 0.62 -13.20 -1.25
N LEU A 80 1.85 -13.73 -1.32
CA LEU A 80 2.36 -14.40 -2.52
C LEU A 80 1.55 -15.65 -2.88
N LEU A 81 1.18 -16.46 -1.89
CA LEU A 81 0.34 -17.64 -2.07
C LEU A 81 -1.07 -17.28 -2.58
N THR A 82 -1.65 -16.22 -2.01
CA THR A 82 -2.94 -15.67 -2.43
C THR A 82 -2.88 -15.14 -3.85
N TRP A 83 -1.81 -14.40 -4.16
CA TRP A 83 -1.58 -13.83 -5.48
C TRP A 83 -1.43 -14.93 -6.53
N GLN A 84 -0.63 -15.97 -6.25
CA GLN A 84 -0.52 -17.13 -7.14
C GLN A 84 -1.89 -17.82 -7.34
N ALA A 85 -2.61 -18.12 -6.26
CA ALA A 85 -3.92 -18.75 -6.35
C ALA A 85 -4.93 -17.91 -7.14
N TRP A 86 -4.87 -16.58 -7.01
CA TRP A 86 -5.68 -15.66 -7.80
C TRP A 86 -5.31 -15.71 -9.28
N ARG A 87 -4.02 -15.72 -9.64
CA ARG A 87 -3.56 -15.84 -11.03
C ARG A 87 -4.01 -17.16 -11.67
N ASP A 88 -3.95 -18.25 -10.90
CA ASP A 88 -4.33 -19.60 -11.34
C ASP A 88 -5.85 -19.79 -11.42
N SER A 89 -6.64 -18.84 -10.91
CA SER A 89 -8.11 -18.92 -10.93
C SER A 89 -8.67 -18.60 -12.32
N PRO A 90 -9.70 -19.33 -12.78
CA PRO A 90 -10.30 -19.08 -14.08
C PRO A 90 -11.01 -17.72 -14.14
N GLU A 91 -11.10 -17.16 -15.34
CA GLU A 91 -11.93 -15.98 -15.60
C GLU A 91 -13.42 -16.38 -15.75
N PRO A 92 -14.38 -15.49 -15.40
CA PRO A 92 -14.15 -14.18 -14.81
C PRO A 92 -13.75 -14.30 -13.33
N ARG A 93 -12.71 -13.55 -12.93
CA ARG A 93 -12.33 -13.37 -11.52
C ARG A 93 -12.24 -11.89 -11.17
N ARG A 94 -12.70 -11.55 -9.96
CA ARG A 94 -12.66 -10.18 -9.45
C ARG A 94 -11.21 -9.73 -9.24
N PRO A 95 -10.86 -8.44 -9.47
CA PRO A 95 -9.57 -7.91 -9.07
C PRO A 95 -9.32 -8.16 -7.58
N LEU A 96 -8.07 -8.41 -7.20
CA LEU A 96 -7.67 -8.66 -5.82
C LEU A 96 -7.20 -7.36 -5.17
N ARG A 97 -7.77 -7.04 -4.01
CA ARG A 97 -7.21 -6.07 -3.08
C ARG A 97 -6.73 -6.81 -1.85
N TYR A 98 -5.48 -6.60 -1.47
CA TYR A 98 -4.88 -7.18 -0.28
C TYR A 98 -4.46 -6.04 0.64
N VAL A 99 -4.97 -6.00 1.87
CA VAL A 99 -4.61 -5.01 2.88
C VAL A 99 -3.86 -5.73 3.97
N SER A 100 -2.58 -5.46 4.15
CA SER A 100 -1.80 -6.08 5.23
C SER A 100 -1.24 -5.03 6.17
N ILE A 101 -1.19 -5.35 7.45
CA ILE A 101 -0.71 -4.45 8.51
C ILE A 101 0.49 -5.11 9.17
N GLU A 102 1.60 -4.38 9.22
CA GLU A 102 2.86 -4.87 9.77
C GLU A 102 3.52 -3.80 10.63
N LYS A 103 3.71 -4.11 11.91
CA LYS A 103 4.32 -3.18 12.86
C LYS A 103 5.84 -3.19 12.77
N HIS A 104 6.41 -4.32 12.37
CA HIS A 104 7.83 -4.57 12.31
C HIS A 104 8.22 -5.08 10.93
N PRO A 105 8.21 -4.20 9.91
CA PRO A 105 8.52 -4.61 8.55
C PRO A 105 9.96 -5.11 8.42
N LEU A 106 10.15 -6.14 7.61
CA LEU A 106 11.49 -6.60 7.21
C LEU A 106 12.15 -5.52 6.36
N THR A 107 13.49 -5.45 6.40
CA THR A 107 14.25 -4.73 5.37
C THR A 107 14.13 -5.44 4.03
N HIS A 108 14.42 -4.74 2.93
CA HIS A 108 14.43 -5.34 1.60
C HIS A 108 15.35 -6.58 1.53
N ALA A 109 16.53 -6.51 2.14
CA ALA A 109 17.48 -7.63 2.16
C ALA A 109 16.92 -8.85 2.94
N GLU A 110 16.33 -8.60 4.11
CA GLU A 110 15.71 -9.67 4.90
C GLU A 110 14.50 -10.28 4.21
N LEU A 111 13.67 -9.47 3.54
CA LEU A 111 12.54 -9.96 2.75
C LEU A 111 13.02 -10.88 1.61
N ALA A 112 14.02 -10.43 0.85
CA ALA A 112 14.59 -11.22 -0.24
C ALA A 112 15.18 -12.54 0.28
N GLN A 113 15.89 -12.52 1.40
CA GLN A 113 16.43 -13.73 2.05
C GLN A 113 15.30 -14.66 2.51
N ALA A 114 14.25 -14.13 3.15
CA ALA A 114 13.13 -14.91 3.69
C ALA A 114 12.31 -15.60 2.60
N LEU A 115 12.34 -15.07 1.38
CA LEU A 115 11.57 -15.56 0.24
C LEU A 115 12.39 -16.45 -0.71
N ALA A 116 13.73 -16.39 -0.64
CA ALA A 116 14.62 -17.16 -1.50
C ALA A 116 14.37 -18.68 -1.51
N PRO A 117 13.98 -19.34 -0.40
CA PRO A 117 13.68 -20.78 -0.40
C PRO A 117 12.47 -21.17 -1.26
N TRP A 118 11.54 -20.25 -1.51
CA TRP A 118 10.24 -20.55 -2.13
C TRP A 118 10.29 -20.49 -3.66
N GLN A 119 11.01 -21.43 -4.27
CA GLN A 119 11.24 -21.45 -5.72
C GLN A 119 9.95 -21.45 -6.57
N SER A 120 8.86 -22.07 -6.09
CA SER A 120 7.57 -22.05 -6.77
C SER A 120 6.90 -20.67 -6.81
N LEU A 121 7.41 -19.70 -6.03
CA LEU A 121 6.94 -18.32 -5.94
C LEU A 121 7.99 -17.31 -6.44
N ALA A 122 9.12 -17.77 -6.99
CA ALA A 122 10.30 -16.94 -7.26
C ALA A 122 9.98 -15.66 -8.05
N GLN A 123 9.20 -15.75 -9.13
CA GLN A 123 8.82 -14.57 -9.92
C GLN A 123 7.99 -13.57 -9.10
N LEU A 124 6.99 -14.04 -8.36
CA LEU A 124 6.13 -13.17 -7.56
C LEU A 124 6.90 -12.55 -6.39
N ALA A 125 7.84 -13.32 -5.81
CA ALA A 125 8.72 -12.84 -4.76
C ALA A 125 9.69 -11.76 -5.27
N GLN A 126 10.22 -11.93 -6.48
CA GLN A 126 11.05 -10.92 -7.14
C GLN A 126 10.24 -9.64 -7.41
N ASP A 127 9.05 -9.76 -8.01
CA ASP A 127 8.17 -8.62 -8.28
C ASP A 127 7.84 -7.85 -6.99
N LEU A 128 7.56 -8.57 -5.89
CA LEU A 128 7.33 -7.97 -4.57
C LEU A 128 8.58 -7.26 -4.05
N ALA A 129 9.75 -7.92 -4.08
CA ALA A 129 11.00 -7.37 -3.56
C ALA A 129 11.39 -6.08 -4.30
N GLU A 130 11.34 -6.08 -5.64
CA GLU A 130 11.67 -4.91 -6.47
C GLU A 130 10.79 -3.68 -6.19
N ASN A 131 9.56 -3.91 -5.74
CA ASN A 131 8.59 -2.86 -5.42
C ASN A 131 8.42 -2.63 -3.91
N TYR A 132 9.16 -3.34 -3.06
CA TYR A 132 8.98 -3.26 -1.61
C TYR A 132 9.36 -1.87 -1.08
N PRO A 133 8.49 -1.23 -0.28
CA PRO A 133 8.68 0.16 0.12
C PRO A 133 9.81 0.32 1.15
N PRO A 134 10.43 1.51 1.23
CA PRO A 134 11.29 1.86 2.36
C PRO A 134 10.49 1.85 3.67
N LEU A 135 11.18 1.71 4.81
CA LEU A 135 10.59 1.59 6.15
C LEU A 135 10.05 2.94 6.65
N VAL A 136 9.09 3.52 5.93
CA VAL A 136 8.42 4.78 6.24
C VAL A 136 7.05 4.46 6.84
N PRO A 137 6.69 4.99 8.03
CA PRO A 137 5.38 4.72 8.64
C PRO A 137 4.22 5.23 7.79
N GLY A 138 3.14 4.43 7.72
CA GLY A 138 1.93 4.73 6.97
C GLY A 138 1.62 3.69 5.89
N THR A 139 0.79 4.06 4.92
CA THR A 139 0.26 3.17 3.89
C THR A 139 1.05 3.22 2.60
N HIS A 140 1.53 2.06 2.15
CA HIS A 140 2.20 1.88 0.87
C HIS A 140 1.30 1.13 -0.09
N ARG A 141 0.96 1.73 -1.24
CA ARG A 141 0.21 1.04 -2.28
C ARG A 141 1.13 0.53 -3.38
N LEU A 142 1.12 -0.79 -3.57
CA LEU A 142 1.83 -1.50 -4.62
C LEU A 142 0.81 -2.10 -5.60
N LEU A 143 1.13 -2.04 -6.90
CA LEU A 143 0.27 -2.49 -7.98
C LEU A 143 0.98 -3.59 -8.77
N PHE A 144 0.33 -4.74 -8.90
CA PHE A 144 0.81 -5.91 -9.63
C PHE A 144 -0.23 -6.37 -10.65
N ASP A 145 0.17 -7.25 -11.59
CA ASP A 145 -0.70 -7.77 -12.67
C ASP A 145 -1.49 -6.65 -13.37
N ALA A 146 -0.79 -5.64 -13.88
CA ALA A 146 -1.37 -4.46 -14.53
C ALA A 146 -2.44 -3.74 -13.66
N GLY A 147 -2.28 -3.78 -12.33
CA GLY A 147 -3.18 -3.14 -11.37
C GLY A 147 -4.38 -3.99 -10.95
N ARG A 148 -4.52 -5.22 -11.45
CA ARG A 148 -5.57 -6.15 -11.00
C ARG A 148 -5.30 -6.76 -9.63
N VAL A 149 -4.06 -6.68 -9.15
CA VAL A 149 -3.66 -7.05 -7.79
C VAL A 149 -3.11 -5.79 -7.12
N THR A 150 -3.80 -5.31 -6.09
CA THR A 150 -3.38 -4.14 -5.31
C THR A 150 -3.04 -4.57 -3.89
N LEU A 151 -1.81 -4.31 -3.45
CA LEU A 151 -1.38 -4.47 -2.06
C LEU A 151 -1.34 -3.10 -1.39
N ASP A 152 -2.14 -2.91 -0.36
CA ASP A 152 -2.03 -1.78 0.58
C ASP A 152 -1.31 -2.29 1.84
N LEU A 153 -0.02 -2.02 1.95
CA LEU A 153 0.84 -2.45 3.06
C LEU A 153 1.00 -1.31 4.08
N TRP A 154 0.50 -1.51 5.29
CA TRP A 154 0.53 -0.53 6.37
C TRP A 154 1.68 -0.83 7.32
N PHE A 155 2.63 0.09 7.42
CA PHE A 155 3.71 0.02 8.40
C PHE A 155 3.32 0.75 9.69
N GLU A 156 2.40 0.14 10.43
CA GLU A 156 1.70 0.74 11.56
C GLU A 156 1.22 -0.31 12.57
N ASP A 157 0.72 0.15 13.72
CA ASP A 157 0.01 -0.69 14.67
C ASP A 157 -1.37 -1.13 14.12
N ALA A 158 -1.70 -2.41 14.31
CA ALA A 158 -2.94 -2.99 13.80
C ALA A 158 -4.20 -2.36 14.39
N ALA A 159 -4.23 -2.04 15.69
CA ALA A 159 -5.39 -1.42 16.30
C ALA A 159 -5.62 -0.01 15.73
N ALA A 160 -4.54 0.79 15.66
CA ALA A 160 -4.59 2.15 15.11
C ALA A 160 -5.02 2.17 13.64
N THR A 161 -4.55 1.22 12.84
CA THR A 161 -4.90 1.09 11.42
C THR A 161 -6.35 0.66 11.23
N LEU A 162 -6.84 -0.31 12.01
CA LEU A 162 -8.21 -0.78 11.90
C LEU A 162 -9.21 0.28 12.37
N ASP A 163 -8.87 1.05 13.40
CA ASP A 163 -9.63 2.24 13.79
C ASP A 163 -9.69 3.27 12.65
N ASP A 164 -8.56 3.57 12.00
CA ASP A 164 -8.49 4.49 10.86
C ASP A 164 -9.34 4.03 9.67
N LEU A 165 -9.26 2.73 9.33
CA LEU A 165 -10.07 2.14 8.27
C LEU A 165 -11.56 2.18 8.61
N ALA A 166 -11.93 2.00 9.89
CA ALA A 166 -13.32 2.05 10.33
C ALA A 166 -13.92 3.46 10.18
N LEU A 167 -13.10 4.53 10.20
CA LEU A 167 -13.55 5.90 9.93
C LEU A 167 -14.21 6.07 8.55
N ARG A 168 -13.89 5.19 7.59
CA ARG A 168 -14.52 5.19 6.26
C ARG A 168 -16.01 4.88 6.31
N GLY A 169 -16.52 4.35 7.42
CA GLY A 169 -17.94 4.02 7.61
C GLY A 169 -18.50 2.98 6.63
N THR A 170 -17.64 2.32 5.84
CA THR A 170 -18.04 1.40 4.78
C THR A 170 -17.30 0.07 4.90
N PRO A 171 -18.03 -1.06 4.88
CA PRO A 171 -17.42 -2.38 4.91
C PRO A 171 -16.53 -2.63 3.68
N LEU A 172 -15.38 -3.26 3.91
CA LEU A 172 -14.34 -3.41 2.91
C LEU A 172 -13.95 -4.87 2.68
N VAL A 173 -13.91 -5.70 3.72
CA VAL A 173 -13.17 -6.98 3.72
C VAL A 173 -14.08 -8.17 3.42
N ASP A 174 -13.68 -9.01 2.47
CA ASP A 174 -14.36 -10.27 2.11
C ASP A 174 -13.75 -11.49 2.83
N ALA A 175 -12.47 -11.45 3.18
CA ALA A 175 -11.80 -12.50 3.96
C ALA A 175 -10.67 -11.94 4.84
N TRP A 176 -10.58 -12.44 6.07
CA TRP A 176 -9.53 -12.07 7.03
C TRP A 176 -8.52 -13.20 7.21
N TYR A 177 -7.24 -12.84 7.13
CA TYR A 177 -6.12 -13.67 7.55
C TYR A 177 -5.65 -13.14 8.90
N LEU A 178 -6.09 -13.77 9.98
CA LEU A 178 -5.64 -13.39 11.32
C LEU A 178 -4.34 -14.11 11.59
N ASP A 179 -3.30 -13.55 11.00
CA ASP A 179 -1.92 -14.02 11.09
C ASP A 179 -1.09 -13.08 11.96
N GLY A 180 -0.04 -13.65 12.54
CA GLY A 180 0.85 -13.02 13.49
C GLY A 180 1.22 -13.97 14.64
N PHE A 181 2.08 -13.52 15.55
CA PHE A 181 2.57 -14.40 16.62
C PHE A 181 1.47 -14.93 17.54
N ALA A 182 1.68 -16.13 18.07
CA ALA A 182 0.73 -16.82 18.93
C ALA A 182 0.19 -15.89 20.06
N PRO A 183 -1.07 -16.03 20.50
CA PRO A 183 -1.65 -15.11 21.49
C PRO A 183 -0.85 -14.96 22.79
N ALA A 184 -0.15 -16.01 23.20
CA ALA A 184 0.74 -15.98 24.37
C ALA A 184 2.01 -15.12 24.17
N ARG A 185 2.41 -14.89 22.91
CA ARG A 185 3.60 -14.12 22.52
C ARG A 185 3.29 -12.69 22.09
N ASN A 186 2.09 -12.44 21.53
CA ASN A 186 1.67 -11.10 21.11
C ASN A 186 0.21 -10.82 21.46
N ALA A 187 -0.10 -10.69 22.75
CA ALA A 187 -1.45 -10.43 23.23
C ALA A 187 -2.09 -9.15 22.65
N ALA A 188 -1.29 -8.17 22.25
CA ALA A 188 -1.77 -6.90 21.69
C ALA A 188 -2.58 -7.07 20.40
N MET A 189 -2.23 -8.03 19.54
CA MET A 189 -2.98 -8.31 18.30
C MET A 189 -4.30 -9.05 18.52
N TRP A 190 -4.53 -9.60 19.71
CA TRP A 190 -5.72 -10.42 20.02
C TRP A 190 -6.66 -9.74 21.00
N GLN A 191 -6.53 -8.42 21.18
CA GLN A 191 -7.39 -7.66 22.07
C GLN A 191 -8.82 -7.58 21.50
N SER A 192 -9.83 -7.67 22.36
CA SER A 192 -11.24 -7.64 21.96
C SER A 192 -11.61 -6.39 21.15
N GLY A 193 -10.99 -5.23 21.45
CA GLY A 193 -11.21 -3.99 20.67
C GLY A 193 -10.78 -4.12 19.21
N LEU A 194 -9.63 -4.76 18.95
CA LEU A 194 -9.16 -5.05 17.60
C LEU A 194 -10.13 -6.00 16.88
N LEU A 195 -10.50 -7.11 17.54
CA LEU A 195 -11.37 -8.12 16.93
C LEU A 195 -12.78 -7.59 16.64
N SER A 196 -13.31 -6.66 17.45
CA SER A 196 -14.56 -5.97 17.15
C SER A 196 -14.51 -5.21 15.82
N ARG A 197 -13.37 -4.57 15.48
CA ARG A 197 -13.21 -3.85 14.21
C ARG A 197 -13.24 -4.76 12.99
N LEU A 198 -12.81 -6.02 13.11
CA LEU A 198 -12.92 -6.99 12.02
C LEU A 198 -14.39 -7.17 11.62
N GLY A 199 -15.28 -7.33 12.60
CA GLY A 199 -16.72 -7.46 12.37
C GLY A 199 -17.30 -6.24 11.66
N GLU A 200 -16.97 -5.03 12.11
CA GLU A 200 -17.44 -3.77 11.51
C GLU A 200 -16.95 -3.56 10.06
N LEU A 201 -15.68 -3.87 9.80
CA LEU A 201 -15.05 -3.72 8.49
C LEU A 201 -15.41 -4.84 7.49
N SER A 202 -16.06 -5.90 7.97
CA SER A 202 -16.41 -7.07 7.17
C SER A 202 -17.62 -6.84 6.29
N ARG A 203 -17.50 -7.15 5.00
CA ARG A 203 -18.64 -7.26 4.08
C ARG A 203 -19.56 -8.40 4.50
N THR A 204 -20.75 -8.43 3.91
CA THR A 204 -21.70 -9.52 4.12
C THR A 204 -21.04 -10.84 3.71
N ASN A 205 -21.24 -11.91 4.48
CA ASN A 205 -20.64 -13.23 4.26
C ASN A 205 -19.10 -13.26 4.33
N ALA A 206 -18.46 -12.22 4.85
CA ALA A 206 -17.01 -12.22 5.01
C ALA A 206 -16.57 -13.38 5.90
N THR A 207 -15.41 -13.95 5.59
CA THR A 207 -14.85 -15.07 6.36
C THR A 207 -13.63 -14.62 7.14
N PHE A 208 -13.21 -15.44 8.10
CA PHE A 208 -11.86 -15.35 8.65
C PHE A 208 -11.27 -16.76 8.80
N SER A 209 -9.95 -16.82 8.83
CA SER A 209 -9.22 -18.02 9.27
C SER A 209 -7.99 -17.62 10.09
N THR A 210 -7.62 -18.49 11.02
CA THR A 210 -6.42 -18.34 11.85
C THR A 210 -5.86 -19.68 12.30
N PHE A 211 -4.55 -19.75 12.51
CA PHE A 211 -3.88 -20.96 13.01
C PHE A 211 -4.20 -21.26 14.48
N THR A 212 -4.63 -20.27 15.27
CA THR A 212 -4.89 -20.44 16.71
C THR A 212 -6.27 -21.04 16.98
N ALA A 213 -6.39 -21.80 18.08
CA ALA A 213 -7.64 -22.35 18.60
C ALA A 213 -7.92 -21.95 20.07
N VAL A 214 -7.31 -20.85 20.53
CA VAL A 214 -7.46 -20.35 21.90
C VAL A 214 -8.92 -19.95 22.18
N GLY A 215 -9.46 -20.43 23.30
CA GLY A 215 -10.87 -20.25 23.65
C GLY A 215 -11.30 -18.79 23.83
N GLN A 216 -10.40 -17.92 24.28
CA GLN A 216 -10.68 -16.48 24.40
C GLN A 216 -10.85 -15.83 23.02
N VAL A 217 -9.91 -16.07 22.10
CA VAL A 217 -9.98 -15.61 20.70
C VAL A 217 -11.28 -16.06 20.03
N ARG A 218 -11.71 -17.31 20.25
CA ARG A 218 -13.01 -17.79 19.76
C ARG A 218 -14.18 -16.96 20.28
N ARG A 219 -14.21 -16.66 21.59
CA ARG A 219 -15.28 -15.86 22.20
C ARG A 219 -15.29 -14.44 21.64
N ASP A 220 -14.13 -13.79 21.59
CA ASP A 220 -14.02 -12.41 21.08
C ASP A 220 -14.43 -12.30 19.60
N LEU A 221 -14.12 -13.30 18.77
CA LEU A 221 -14.59 -13.37 17.38
C LEU A 221 -16.09 -13.62 17.27
N THR A 222 -16.66 -14.41 18.17
CA THR A 222 -18.12 -14.57 18.26
C THR A 222 -18.80 -13.26 18.66
N ASP A 223 -18.24 -12.54 19.63
CA ASP A 223 -18.74 -11.23 20.06
C ASP A 223 -18.60 -10.17 18.96
N ALA A 224 -17.58 -10.28 18.10
CA ALA A 224 -17.41 -9.48 16.89
C ALA A 224 -18.40 -9.83 15.76
N GLY A 225 -19.29 -10.81 15.96
CA GLY A 225 -20.39 -11.12 15.05
C GLY A 225 -20.14 -12.28 14.07
N PHE A 226 -19.05 -13.03 14.25
CA PHE A 226 -18.77 -14.21 13.44
C PHE A 226 -19.38 -15.48 14.05
N ASP A 227 -19.90 -16.36 13.20
CA ASP A 227 -20.14 -17.75 13.56
C ASP A 227 -18.81 -18.52 13.46
N VAL A 228 -18.31 -19.00 14.60
CA VAL A 228 -16.94 -19.53 14.74
C VAL A 228 -16.95 -21.04 14.88
N SER A 229 -16.26 -21.72 13.96
CA SER A 229 -16.08 -23.16 13.95
C SER A 229 -14.62 -23.57 14.16
N LYS A 230 -14.41 -24.74 14.75
CA LYS A 230 -13.10 -25.38 14.83
C LYS A 230 -12.89 -26.27 13.61
N ARG A 231 -11.66 -26.32 13.12
CA ARG A 231 -11.22 -27.24 12.06
C ARG A 231 -9.97 -27.98 12.53
N ALA A 232 -9.69 -29.14 11.96
CA ALA A 232 -8.42 -29.83 12.17
C ALA A 232 -7.25 -28.89 11.82
N GLY A 233 -6.23 -28.83 12.67
CA GLY A 233 -5.01 -28.08 12.38
C GLY A 233 -4.16 -28.77 11.31
N TYR A 234 -3.16 -28.05 10.81
CA TYR A 234 -2.22 -28.60 9.84
C TYR A 234 -1.13 -29.46 10.52
N GLY A 235 -0.75 -30.58 9.91
CA GLY A 235 0.31 -31.45 10.40
C GLY A 235 0.09 -31.90 11.85
N THR A 236 0.95 -31.48 12.76
CA THR A 236 0.90 -31.84 14.19
C THR A 236 -0.03 -30.95 15.02
N LYS A 237 -0.50 -29.82 14.47
CA LYS A 237 -1.43 -28.92 15.17
C LYS A 237 -2.80 -29.57 15.22
N ARG A 238 -3.41 -29.61 16.41
CA ARG A 238 -4.69 -30.30 16.64
C ARG A 238 -5.87 -29.57 16.00
N GLU A 239 -5.97 -28.27 16.23
CA GLU A 239 -7.13 -27.47 15.85
C GLU A 239 -6.70 -26.08 15.37
N CYS A 240 -7.49 -25.50 14.47
CA CYS A 240 -7.44 -24.09 14.06
C CYS A 240 -8.87 -23.52 14.00
N LEU A 241 -9.03 -22.21 13.88
CA LEU A 241 -10.35 -21.56 13.81
C LEU A 241 -10.61 -20.98 12.42
N GLN A 242 -11.88 -21.07 12.02
CA GLN A 242 -12.42 -20.37 10.87
C GLN A 242 -13.84 -19.92 11.18
N GLY A 243 -14.36 -18.97 10.41
CA GLY A 243 -15.76 -18.57 10.57
C GLY A 243 -16.23 -17.63 9.49
N GLN A 244 -17.52 -17.32 9.56
CA GLN A 244 -18.21 -16.44 8.63
C GLN A 244 -19.02 -15.40 9.41
N LEU A 245 -19.07 -14.17 8.91
CA LEU A 245 -19.82 -13.09 9.51
C LEU A 245 -21.31 -13.43 9.47
N ALA A 246 -21.89 -13.71 10.63
CA ALA A 246 -23.31 -14.00 10.77
C ALA A 246 -24.12 -12.71 10.96
N ARG A 247 -23.57 -11.77 11.71
CA ARG A 247 -24.19 -10.46 11.97
C ARG A 247 -23.12 -9.41 12.03
N ARG A 248 -23.23 -8.36 11.21
CA ARG A 248 -22.38 -7.18 11.37
C ARG A 248 -22.75 -6.45 12.67
N PRO A 249 -21.79 -6.18 13.58
CA PRO A 249 -22.03 -5.27 14.70
C PRO A 249 -22.50 -3.91 14.19
N ALA A 250 -23.30 -3.20 15.00
CA ALA A 250 -23.54 -1.79 14.72
C ALA A 250 -22.19 -1.08 14.76
N THR A 251 -21.89 -0.25 13.76
CA THR A 251 -20.70 0.60 13.80
C THR A 251 -20.73 1.40 15.08
N GLY A 252 -19.62 1.43 15.83
CA GLY A 252 -19.46 2.34 16.97
C GLY A 252 -19.78 3.79 16.59
N ALA A 253 -19.91 4.68 17.59
CA ALA A 253 -20.24 6.10 17.39
C ALA A 253 -19.45 6.67 16.20
N ALA A 254 -20.17 7.34 15.29
CA ALA A 254 -19.56 7.98 14.14
C ALA A 254 -18.37 8.82 14.63
N PRO A 255 -17.20 8.69 13.97
CA PRO A 255 -16.04 9.42 14.44
C PRO A 255 -16.35 10.91 14.49
N ASP A 256 -15.63 11.62 15.36
CA ASP A 256 -15.68 13.06 15.52
C ASP A 256 -15.02 13.73 14.30
N MET A 257 -15.57 13.45 13.13
CA MET A 257 -15.21 14.04 11.84
C MET A 257 -16.11 15.23 11.63
N THR A 258 -15.54 16.31 11.14
CA THR A 258 -16.35 17.45 10.74
C THR A 258 -17.26 17.04 9.58
N PRO A 259 -18.48 17.61 9.46
CA PRO A 259 -19.41 17.24 8.39
C PRO A 259 -18.84 17.38 6.97
N TRP A 260 -17.84 18.25 6.76
CA TRP A 260 -17.19 18.43 5.46
C TRP A 260 -16.05 17.44 5.18
N ASP A 261 -15.57 16.72 6.19
CA ASP A 261 -14.57 15.65 6.03
C ASP A 261 -15.22 14.27 5.80
N ILE A 262 -16.53 14.13 6.07
CA ILE A 262 -17.28 12.90 5.79
C ILE A 262 -17.40 12.74 4.27
N PRO A 263 -16.85 11.66 3.67
CA PRO A 263 -17.01 11.41 2.25
C PRO A 263 -18.51 11.33 1.91
N GLY A 264 -18.95 12.14 0.94
CA GLY A 264 -20.34 12.13 0.48
C GLY A 264 -20.77 10.80 -0.15
N GLU A 265 -22.01 10.73 -0.62
CA GLU A 265 -22.53 9.53 -1.29
C GLU A 265 -21.60 9.11 -2.44
N ARG A 266 -21.22 7.84 -2.44
CA ARG A 266 -20.34 7.28 -3.45
C ARG A 266 -21.10 7.26 -4.78
N ALA A 267 -20.61 8.00 -5.76
CA ALA A 267 -21.17 7.96 -7.10
C ALA A 267 -21.19 6.53 -7.64
N ALA A 268 -22.22 6.20 -8.40
CA ALA A 268 -22.33 4.90 -9.06
C ALA A 268 -21.12 4.66 -9.99
N PRO A 269 -20.67 3.41 -10.15
CA PRO A 269 -19.65 3.08 -11.14
C PRO A 269 -20.04 3.62 -12.52
N THR A 270 -19.10 4.28 -13.21
CA THR A 270 -19.31 4.82 -14.56
C THR A 270 -18.36 4.15 -15.55
N ALA A 271 -18.84 3.92 -16.76
CA ALA A 271 -18.03 3.42 -17.87
C ALA A 271 -17.19 4.52 -18.52
N THR A 272 -17.56 5.80 -18.32
CA THR A 272 -16.94 6.95 -18.96
C THR A 272 -16.66 8.07 -17.97
N ALA A 273 -15.57 8.80 -18.18
CA ALA A 273 -15.22 9.99 -17.41
C ALA A 273 -14.73 11.12 -18.32
N LEU A 274 -15.02 12.35 -17.91
CA LEU A 274 -14.47 13.56 -18.49
C LEU A 274 -13.46 14.17 -17.50
N VAL A 275 -12.24 14.43 -17.96
CA VAL A 275 -11.19 15.09 -17.17
C VAL A 275 -10.82 16.41 -17.86
N LEU A 276 -10.80 17.50 -17.08
CA LEU A 276 -10.46 18.83 -17.58
C LEU A 276 -9.04 19.22 -17.12
N GLY A 277 -8.19 19.57 -18.09
CA GLY A 277 -6.78 19.90 -17.92
C GLY A 277 -5.87 18.69 -18.15
N ALA A 278 -4.97 18.79 -19.11
CA ALA A 278 -3.97 17.78 -19.48
C ALA A 278 -2.57 18.10 -18.93
N GLY A 279 -2.50 18.70 -17.74
CA GLY A 279 -1.28 18.73 -16.92
C GLY A 279 -1.04 17.41 -16.20
N LEU A 280 0.01 17.32 -15.36
CA LEU A 280 0.36 16.09 -14.63
C LEU A 280 -0.83 15.50 -13.85
N ALA A 281 -1.56 16.33 -13.09
CA ALA A 281 -2.69 15.87 -12.29
C ALA A 281 -3.80 15.24 -13.14
N GLY A 282 -4.14 15.85 -14.28
CA GLY A 282 -5.14 15.32 -15.20
C GLY A 282 -4.67 14.05 -15.90
N CYS A 283 -3.41 13.98 -16.32
CA CYS A 283 -2.83 12.80 -16.95
C CYS A 283 -2.78 11.61 -15.99
N PHE A 284 -2.35 11.81 -14.73
CA PHE A 284 -2.38 10.77 -13.71
C PHE A 284 -3.82 10.32 -13.38
N THR A 285 -4.77 11.26 -13.33
CA THR A 285 -6.19 10.93 -13.11
C THR A 285 -6.75 10.10 -14.26
N ALA A 286 -6.51 10.50 -15.50
CA ALA A 286 -6.92 9.79 -16.70
C ALA A 286 -6.33 8.37 -16.74
N ALA A 287 -5.02 8.23 -16.51
CA ALA A 287 -4.34 6.94 -16.46
C ALA A 287 -4.90 6.03 -15.36
N ALA A 288 -5.17 6.57 -14.16
CA ALA A 288 -5.73 5.79 -13.06
C ALA A 288 -7.16 5.30 -13.35
N LEU A 289 -8.00 6.12 -13.98
CA LEU A 289 -9.36 5.74 -14.39
C LEU A 289 -9.32 4.70 -15.51
N ALA A 290 -8.48 4.92 -16.52
CA ALA A 290 -8.32 4.03 -17.65
C ALA A 290 -7.79 2.64 -17.26
N ALA A 291 -6.84 2.57 -16.32
CA ALA A 291 -6.36 1.30 -15.74
C ALA A 291 -7.47 0.51 -15.00
N ARG A 292 -8.58 1.16 -14.65
CA ARG A 292 -9.76 0.54 -14.04
C ARG A 292 -10.87 0.24 -15.06
N GLY A 293 -10.58 0.38 -16.36
CA GLY A 293 -11.53 0.10 -17.44
C GLY A 293 -12.47 1.27 -17.78
N VAL A 294 -12.24 2.46 -17.24
CA VAL A 294 -13.08 3.64 -17.54
C VAL A 294 -12.56 4.32 -18.81
N HIS A 295 -13.44 4.58 -19.77
CA HIS A 295 -13.11 5.38 -20.95
C HIS A 295 -13.01 6.86 -20.57
N VAL A 296 -11.84 7.46 -20.77
CA VAL A 296 -11.58 8.85 -20.38
C VAL A 296 -11.49 9.73 -21.62
N THR A 297 -12.28 10.80 -21.64
CA THR A 297 -12.01 11.95 -22.51
C THR A 297 -11.29 13.02 -21.68
N LEU A 298 -10.08 13.37 -22.09
CA LEU A 298 -9.25 14.39 -21.46
C LEU A 298 -9.26 15.64 -22.35
N LEU A 299 -9.69 16.78 -21.82
CA LEU A 299 -9.77 18.04 -22.55
C LEU A 299 -8.76 19.03 -22.00
N ASP A 300 -8.05 19.74 -22.88
CA ASP A 300 -7.25 20.90 -22.50
C ASP A 300 -7.54 22.11 -23.41
N ALA A 301 -7.49 23.30 -22.82
CA ALA A 301 -7.67 24.56 -23.55
C ALA A 301 -6.51 24.81 -24.53
N GLY A 302 -5.30 24.34 -24.20
CA GLY A 302 -4.10 24.40 -25.02
C GLY A 302 -3.56 23.01 -25.36
N ALA A 303 -2.24 22.91 -25.50
CA ALA A 303 -1.55 21.63 -25.66
C ALA A 303 -1.39 20.92 -24.31
N ALA A 304 -1.33 19.59 -24.33
CA ALA A 304 -1.05 18.77 -23.16
C ALA A 304 0.29 19.17 -22.54
N ALA A 305 0.32 19.20 -21.21
CA ALA A 305 1.41 19.74 -20.42
C ALA A 305 1.80 21.20 -20.75
N GLY A 306 1.02 21.96 -21.52
CA GLY A 306 1.39 23.32 -21.96
C GLY A 306 1.34 24.42 -20.88
N GLY A 307 0.79 24.11 -19.70
CA GLY A 307 0.75 25.02 -18.55
C GLY A 307 1.94 24.85 -17.59
N ALA A 308 1.67 24.83 -16.28
CA ALA A 308 2.71 24.66 -15.26
C ALA A 308 3.45 23.31 -15.32
N SER A 309 2.89 22.32 -16.02
CA SER A 309 3.54 21.04 -16.30
C SER A 309 4.45 21.07 -17.53
N GLY A 310 4.75 22.24 -18.10
CA GLY A 310 5.53 22.38 -19.33
C GLY A 310 7.02 22.64 -19.13
N ASN A 311 7.51 22.57 -17.89
CA ASN A 311 8.93 22.81 -17.59
C ASN A 311 9.83 21.75 -18.24
N ASP A 312 11.06 22.13 -18.63
CA ASP A 312 11.99 21.16 -19.21
C ASP A 312 12.46 20.12 -18.18
N GLN A 313 12.70 20.54 -16.93
CA GLN A 313 13.14 19.66 -15.85
C GLN A 313 12.45 20.05 -14.54
N GLY A 314 11.72 19.09 -13.95
CA GLY A 314 11.11 19.20 -12.64
C GLY A 314 11.78 18.24 -11.65
N VAL A 315 12.13 18.72 -10.46
CA VAL A 315 12.74 17.89 -9.41
C VAL A 315 11.64 17.16 -8.63
N LEU A 316 11.79 15.84 -8.47
CA LEU A 316 10.95 15.05 -7.58
C LEU A 316 11.51 15.09 -6.17
N PHE A 317 10.89 15.80 -5.22
CA PHE A 317 11.41 15.83 -3.86
C PHE A 317 10.29 15.89 -2.82
N THR A 318 10.66 15.70 -1.56
CA THR A 318 9.83 15.99 -0.40
C THR A 318 10.63 16.76 0.64
N ARG A 319 9.93 17.51 1.49
CA ARG A 319 10.52 18.17 2.66
C ARG A 319 10.42 17.22 3.85
N LEU A 320 11.57 16.87 4.41
CA LEU A 320 11.66 16.03 5.60
C LEU A 320 11.43 16.86 6.86
N SER A 321 10.99 16.19 7.92
CA SER A 321 10.75 16.79 9.24
C SER A 321 11.10 15.78 10.31
N HIS A 322 11.61 16.25 11.44
CA HIS A 322 11.84 15.45 12.64
C HIS A 322 10.56 15.20 13.45
N ARG A 323 9.41 15.72 13.00
CA ARG A 323 8.08 15.54 13.61
C ARG A 323 7.02 15.21 12.56
N HIS A 324 6.05 14.42 12.97
CA HIS A 324 4.85 14.16 12.22
C HIS A 324 3.97 15.41 12.10
N SER A 325 3.34 15.54 10.93
CA SER A 325 2.19 16.39 10.68
C SER A 325 1.45 15.84 9.45
N THR A 326 0.17 16.15 9.30
CA THR A 326 -0.63 15.67 8.16
C THR A 326 0.03 15.99 6.83
N LEU A 327 0.57 17.20 6.65
CA LEU A 327 1.22 17.61 5.40
C LEU A 327 2.55 16.89 5.17
N VAL A 328 3.38 16.75 6.21
CA VAL A 328 4.66 16.05 6.11
C VAL A 328 4.44 14.59 5.76
N ASP A 329 3.54 13.92 6.47
CA ASP A 329 3.27 12.50 6.26
C ASP A 329 2.69 12.26 4.86
N PHE A 330 1.76 13.11 4.42
CA PHE A 330 1.22 13.08 3.07
C PHE A 330 2.30 13.29 2.01
N ALA A 331 3.15 14.31 2.18
CA ALA A 331 4.21 14.63 1.22
C ALA A 331 5.25 13.50 1.15
N LEU A 332 5.62 12.93 2.29
CA LEU A 332 6.56 11.82 2.37
C LEU A 332 6.01 10.55 1.70
N GLN A 333 4.76 10.18 2.01
CA GLN A 333 4.09 9.04 1.38
C GLN A 333 3.91 9.25 -0.13
N SER A 334 3.53 10.46 -0.55
CA SER A 334 3.41 10.83 -1.95
C SER A 334 4.74 10.74 -2.69
N TYR A 335 5.84 11.17 -2.07
CA TYR A 335 7.18 11.07 -2.65
C TYR A 335 7.63 9.62 -2.81
N VAL A 336 7.45 8.77 -1.79
CA VAL A 336 7.79 7.34 -1.88
C VAL A 336 6.97 6.67 -2.99
N HIS A 337 5.67 6.93 -3.04
CA HIS A 337 4.78 6.40 -4.07
C HIS A 337 5.17 6.89 -5.47
N ALA A 338 5.46 8.18 -5.63
CA ALA A 338 5.87 8.77 -6.91
C ALA A 338 7.22 8.22 -7.38
N ALA A 339 8.22 8.13 -6.49
CA ALA A 339 9.53 7.58 -6.82
C ALA A 339 9.43 6.12 -7.30
N ALA A 340 8.63 5.29 -6.62
CA ALA A 340 8.36 3.92 -7.06
C ALA A 340 7.65 3.88 -8.42
N ARG A 341 6.65 4.76 -8.63
CA ARG A 341 5.93 4.87 -9.90
C ARG A 341 6.86 5.23 -11.07
N TYR A 342 7.71 6.25 -10.91
CA TYR A 342 8.64 6.66 -11.95
C TYR A 342 9.73 5.62 -12.21
N ARG A 343 10.24 4.97 -11.16
CA ARG A 343 11.15 3.82 -11.32
C ARG A 343 10.53 2.74 -12.20
N GLY A 344 9.26 2.41 -11.95
CA GLY A 344 8.51 1.47 -12.79
C GLY A 344 8.39 1.92 -14.24
N MET A 345 8.16 3.22 -14.48
CA MET A 345 8.10 3.78 -15.85
C MET A 345 9.45 3.75 -16.57
N PHE A 346 10.56 3.97 -15.88
CA PHE A 346 11.89 3.78 -16.47
C PHE A 346 12.17 2.30 -16.75
N HIS A 347 11.83 1.41 -15.82
CA HIS A 347 12.05 -0.03 -15.97
C HIS A 347 11.25 -0.63 -17.14
N SER A 348 10.00 -0.18 -17.34
CA SER A 348 9.17 -0.62 -18.46
C SER A 348 9.55 0.01 -19.80
N GLY A 349 10.44 1.01 -19.81
CA GLY A 349 10.81 1.78 -21.00
C GLY A 349 9.79 2.86 -21.39
N ALA A 350 8.75 3.10 -20.58
CA ALA A 350 7.80 4.19 -20.80
C ALA A 350 8.46 5.57 -20.65
N LEU A 351 9.55 5.66 -19.89
CA LEU A 351 10.44 6.82 -19.84
C LEU A 351 11.87 6.39 -20.15
N ARG A 352 12.61 7.22 -20.88
CA ARG A 352 14.01 6.98 -21.23
C ARG A 352 14.93 7.70 -20.24
N SER A 353 15.76 6.93 -19.55
CA SER A 353 16.76 7.46 -18.62
C SER A 353 17.73 8.41 -19.33
N GLY A 354 18.02 9.55 -18.71
CA GLY A 354 18.90 10.60 -19.23
C GLY A 354 18.27 11.54 -20.27
N LEU A 355 17.07 11.22 -20.77
CA LEU A 355 16.35 12.03 -21.75
C LEU A 355 15.00 12.53 -21.21
N ASP A 356 14.15 11.62 -20.76
CA ASP A 356 12.84 11.96 -20.19
C ASP A 356 12.93 12.18 -18.66
N GLY A 357 14.09 11.90 -18.08
CA GLY A 357 14.39 12.08 -16.66
C GLY A 357 15.43 11.08 -16.16
N GLU A 358 15.81 11.23 -14.90
CA GLU A 358 16.69 10.29 -14.21
C GLU A 358 16.48 10.39 -12.69
N LEU A 359 16.34 9.25 -12.02
CA LEU A 359 16.28 9.17 -10.55
C LEU A 359 17.71 9.14 -9.97
N CYS A 360 18.48 10.20 -10.24
CA CYS A 360 19.89 10.35 -9.87
C CYS A 360 20.10 10.89 -8.44
N GLY A 361 19.03 11.02 -7.66
CA GLY A 361 19.01 11.64 -6.34
C GLY A 361 18.95 13.16 -6.37
N SER A 362 18.71 13.76 -5.20
CA SER A 362 18.74 15.21 -4.99
C SER A 362 19.30 15.55 -3.63
N PHE A 363 20.01 16.68 -3.54
CA PHE A 363 20.49 17.24 -2.30
C PHE A 363 19.69 18.50 -1.90
N GLN A 364 19.23 18.57 -0.66
CA GLN A 364 18.56 19.74 -0.09
C GLN A 364 19.40 20.32 1.05
N GLN A 365 19.89 21.54 0.87
CA GLN A 365 20.66 22.22 1.91
C GLN A 365 19.78 22.59 3.11
N VAL A 366 20.32 22.42 4.31
CA VAL A 366 19.72 22.83 5.58
C VAL A 366 20.69 23.76 6.28
N ALA A 367 20.40 25.07 6.23
CA ALA A 367 21.29 26.09 6.80
C ALA A 367 21.32 26.06 8.34
N ASP A 368 20.24 25.64 8.98
CA ASP A 368 20.15 25.50 10.43
C ASP A 368 20.79 24.19 10.89
N ALA A 369 21.95 24.27 11.52
CA ALA A 369 22.68 23.12 12.05
C ALA A 369 21.90 22.36 13.13
N GLN A 370 21.07 23.04 13.93
CA GLN A 370 20.25 22.35 14.94
C GLN A 370 19.15 21.52 14.29
N GLU A 371 18.53 22.04 13.23
CA GLU A 371 17.53 21.29 12.49
C GLU A 371 18.16 20.10 11.77
N LEU A 372 19.36 20.26 11.20
CA LEU A 372 20.08 19.16 10.56
C LEU A 372 20.38 18.02 11.55
N GLU A 373 20.79 18.33 12.78
CA GLU A 373 21.01 17.31 13.82
C GLU A 373 19.70 16.61 14.26
N ARG A 374 18.58 17.34 14.34
CA ARG A 374 17.26 16.72 14.61
C ARG A 374 16.85 15.78 13.48
N LEU A 375 17.05 16.18 12.22
CA LEU A 375 16.78 15.33 11.06
C LEU A 375 17.68 14.09 11.07
N LYS A 376 18.96 14.23 11.40
CA LYS A 376 19.90 13.11 11.52
C LYS A 376 19.45 12.09 12.55
N ALA A 377 18.98 12.55 13.71
CA ALA A 377 18.44 11.67 14.74
C ALA A 377 17.14 10.97 14.27
N ALA A 378 16.24 11.71 13.63
CA ALA A 378 14.96 11.20 13.15
C ALA A 378 15.11 10.17 12.01
N LEU A 379 16.07 10.38 11.11
CA LEU A 379 16.33 9.54 9.93
C LEU A 379 17.27 8.35 10.22
N HIS A 380 17.66 8.12 11.48
CA HIS A 380 18.56 7.03 11.82
C HIS A 380 18.00 5.66 11.39
N GLY A 381 18.74 4.94 10.54
CA GLY A 381 18.32 3.65 9.99
C GLY A 381 17.36 3.76 8.79
N ALA A 382 17.14 4.97 8.26
CA ALA A 382 16.29 5.23 7.11
C ALA A 382 17.08 5.65 5.86
N ASP A 383 18.30 5.13 5.67
CA ASP A 383 19.22 5.56 4.60
C ASP A 383 18.62 5.37 3.19
N ALA A 384 17.75 4.36 3.02
CA ALA A 384 17.00 4.16 1.78
C ALA A 384 16.01 5.29 1.47
N LEU A 385 15.56 6.03 2.48
CA LEU A 385 14.72 7.22 2.32
C LEU A 385 15.58 8.47 2.11
N ALA A 386 16.53 8.72 3.03
CA ALA A 386 17.39 9.90 2.99
C ALA A 386 18.64 9.74 3.88
N GLU A 387 19.76 10.30 3.42
CA GLU A 387 21.02 10.39 4.16
C GLU A 387 21.27 11.83 4.59
N VAL A 388 21.78 12.06 5.81
CA VAL A 388 22.24 13.38 6.24
C VAL A 388 23.73 13.54 5.96
N LEU A 389 24.08 14.53 5.14
CA LEU A 389 25.46 14.81 4.72
C LEU A 389 25.92 16.14 5.31
N ASP A 390 27.18 16.20 5.74
CA ASP A 390 27.84 17.48 5.97
C ASP A 390 28.18 18.18 4.63
N ALA A 391 28.65 19.43 4.72
CA ALA A 391 28.95 20.23 3.53
C ALA A 391 30.05 19.61 2.65
N ALA A 392 31.04 18.95 3.25
CA ALA A 392 32.15 18.35 2.52
C ALA A 392 31.69 17.10 1.76
N ALA A 393 31.00 16.17 2.44
CA ALA A 393 30.43 14.97 1.84
C ALA A 393 29.40 15.31 0.77
N ALA A 394 28.57 16.34 0.99
CA ALA A 394 27.62 16.83 -0.01
C ALA A 394 28.32 17.43 -1.24
N SER A 395 29.44 18.14 -1.04
CA SER A 395 30.23 18.69 -2.15
C SER A 395 30.86 17.59 -3.00
N GLU A 396 31.40 16.55 -2.35
CA GLU A 396 31.93 15.36 -3.02
C GLU A 396 30.82 14.64 -3.81
N ARG A 397 29.66 14.41 -3.18
CA ARG A 397 28.54 13.68 -3.81
C ARG A 397 27.94 14.42 -5.00
N THR A 398 27.78 15.74 -4.88
CA THR A 398 27.13 16.57 -5.92
C THR A 398 28.11 17.07 -6.98
N GLY A 399 29.41 17.00 -6.73
CA GLY A 399 30.44 17.58 -7.59
C GLY A 399 30.49 19.12 -7.58
N VAL A 400 29.72 19.78 -6.70
CA VAL A 400 29.63 21.24 -6.57
C VAL A 400 29.80 21.64 -5.11
N LEU A 401 30.59 22.68 -4.84
CA LEU A 401 30.84 23.16 -3.48
C LEU A 401 29.53 23.57 -2.79
N GLN A 402 29.25 22.94 -1.66
CA GLN A 402 28.09 23.21 -0.80
C GLN A 402 28.50 24.09 0.38
N ALA A 403 27.71 25.13 0.66
CA ALA A 403 27.94 26.02 1.81
C ALA A 403 27.49 25.39 3.13
N HIS A 404 26.49 24.51 3.07
CA HIS A 404 25.87 23.88 4.24
C HIS A 404 25.72 22.37 4.01
N GLY A 405 25.61 21.63 5.12
CA GLY A 405 25.11 20.27 5.09
C GLY A 405 23.63 20.21 4.72
N GLY A 406 23.08 19.01 4.66
CA GLY A 406 21.71 18.82 4.21
C GLY A 406 21.30 17.37 4.10
N THR A 407 20.20 17.14 3.40
CA THR A 407 19.64 15.80 3.17
C THR A 407 19.82 15.38 1.72
N TRP A 408 20.38 14.20 1.53
CA TRP A 408 20.45 13.50 0.25
C TRP A 408 19.28 12.53 0.15
N LEU A 409 18.46 12.68 -0.88
CA LEU A 409 17.34 11.78 -1.16
C LEU A 409 17.72 10.87 -2.34
N PRO A 410 18.07 9.59 -2.12
CA PRO A 410 18.60 8.73 -3.18
C PRO A 410 17.57 8.36 -4.25
N ALA A 411 16.28 8.26 -3.89
CA ALA A 411 15.22 7.92 -4.85
C ALA A 411 14.66 9.12 -5.63
N SER A 412 15.22 10.31 -5.39
CA SER A 412 14.86 11.56 -6.04
C SER A 412 15.52 11.67 -7.43
N GLY A 413 15.27 12.77 -8.13
CA GLY A 413 15.94 13.11 -9.37
C GLY A 413 15.18 14.19 -10.13
N TRP A 414 15.38 14.23 -11.44
CA TRP A 414 14.67 15.15 -12.33
C TRP A 414 13.84 14.38 -13.34
N LEU A 415 12.75 14.99 -13.78
CA LEU A 415 11.83 14.46 -14.79
C LEU A 415 11.52 15.54 -15.80
N HIS A 416 11.33 15.17 -17.06
CA HIS A 416 10.72 16.01 -18.08
C HIS A 416 9.20 15.81 -18.04
N PRO A 417 8.42 16.69 -17.38
CA PRO A 417 7.00 16.43 -17.13
C PRO A 417 6.13 16.27 -18.39
N PRO A 418 6.38 16.93 -19.54
CA PRO A 418 5.69 16.61 -20.78
C PRO A 418 5.84 15.15 -21.21
N ALA A 419 7.04 14.57 -21.12
CA ALA A 419 7.24 13.14 -21.42
C ALA A 419 6.47 12.23 -20.45
N VAL A 420 6.41 12.60 -19.16
CA VAL A 420 5.56 11.89 -18.18
C VAL A 420 4.09 11.93 -18.59
N CYS A 421 3.56 13.10 -18.96
CA CYS A 421 2.20 13.24 -19.44
C CYS A 421 1.96 12.37 -20.68
N THR A 422 2.83 12.43 -21.69
CA THR A 422 2.72 11.60 -22.90
C THR A 422 2.68 10.11 -22.56
N ALA A 423 3.59 9.63 -21.72
CA ALA A 423 3.64 8.23 -21.31
C ALA A 423 2.38 7.78 -20.53
N LEU A 424 1.78 8.66 -19.73
CA LEU A 424 0.55 8.36 -18.99
C LEU A 424 -0.69 8.32 -19.90
N LEU A 425 -0.69 9.11 -20.97
CA LEU A 425 -1.82 9.21 -21.91
C LEU A 425 -1.78 8.13 -23.00
N ASP A 426 -0.67 7.40 -23.15
CA ASP A 426 -0.56 6.24 -24.04
C ASP A 426 -1.35 5.04 -23.51
N HIS A 427 -2.67 5.12 -23.64
CA HIS A 427 -3.58 4.07 -23.22
C HIS A 427 -4.83 4.05 -24.12
N PRO A 428 -5.31 2.87 -24.57
CA PRO A 428 -6.40 2.76 -25.56
C PRO A 428 -7.75 3.31 -25.07
N LEU A 429 -7.92 3.42 -23.76
CA LEU A 429 -9.14 3.98 -23.14
C LEU A 429 -9.06 5.49 -22.88
N ILE A 430 -7.99 6.17 -23.29
CA ILE A 430 -7.83 7.62 -23.12
C ILE A 430 -7.92 8.30 -24.48
N THR A 431 -8.79 9.31 -24.58
CA THR A 431 -8.90 10.19 -25.75
C THR A 431 -8.56 11.61 -25.31
N LEU A 432 -7.41 12.12 -25.75
CA LEU A 432 -6.99 13.51 -25.54
C LEU A 432 -7.59 14.40 -26.62
N ARG A 433 -8.13 15.56 -26.24
CA ARG A 433 -8.47 16.67 -27.13
C ARG A 433 -7.80 17.94 -26.64
N GLU A 434 -6.91 18.46 -27.46
CA GLU A 434 -6.14 19.67 -27.21
C GLU A 434 -6.77 20.86 -27.93
N HIS A 435 -6.33 22.06 -27.55
CA HIS A 435 -6.70 23.32 -28.19
C HIS A 435 -8.23 23.54 -28.22
N CYS A 436 -8.93 23.09 -27.17
CA CYS A 436 -10.37 23.29 -27.06
C CYS A 436 -10.77 24.74 -26.75
N GLY A 437 -9.83 25.62 -26.41
CA GLY A 437 -10.18 26.97 -25.94
C GLY A 437 -10.82 26.97 -24.55
N PRO A 438 -11.51 28.05 -24.15
CA PRO A 438 -12.17 28.15 -22.84
C PRO A 438 -13.30 27.12 -22.70
N LEU A 439 -13.14 26.18 -21.78
CA LEU A 439 -14.13 25.13 -21.54
C LEU A 439 -15.26 25.61 -20.61
N THR A 440 -16.50 25.34 -20.96
CA THR A 440 -17.68 25.53 -20.11
C THR A 440 -18.27 24.19 -19.68
N LEU A 441 -18.81 24.11 -18.47
CA LEU A 441 -19.48 22.91 -17.95
C LEU A 441 -20.94 23.20 -17.63
N GLU A 442 -21.83 22.39 -18.18
CA GLU A 442 -23.26 22.46 -17.91
C GLU A 442 -23.80 21.09 -17.51
N HIS A 443 -24.63 21.03 -16.46
CA HIS A 443 -25.31 19.81 -16.06
C HIS A 443 -26.75 19.82 -16.57
N ALA A 444 -27.04 18.96 -17.55
CA ALA A 444 -28.35 18.89 -18.20
C ALA A 444 -28.73 17.42 -18.46
N ASN A 445 -30.00 17.08 -18.19
CA ASN A 445 -30.56 15.74 -18.35
C ASN A 445 -29.78 14.64 -17.59
N GLY A 446 -29.23 14.96 -16.42
CA GLY A 446 -28.47 14.03 -15.59
C GLY A 446 -27.07 13.72 -16.12
N LEU A 447 -26.56 14.50 -17.07
CA LEU A 447 -25.23 14.37 -17.65
C LEU A 447 -24.48 15.70 -17.58
N TRP A 448 -23.16 15.61 -17.42
CA TRP A 448 -22.26 16.74 -17.61
C TRP A 448 -21.92 16.90 -19.09
N HIS A 449 -22.10 18.11 -19.61
CA HIS A 449 -21.71 18.52 -20.95
C HIS A 449 -20.57 19.51 -20.85
N ALA A 450 -19.52 19.30 -21.64
CA ALA A 450 -18.45 20.27 -21.80
C ALA A 450 -18.55 20.95 -23.16
N GLY A 451 -18.73 22.27 -23.14
CA GLY A 451 -18.68 23.15 -24.30
C GLY A 451 -17.27 23.72 -24.49
N ALA A 452 -16.93 24.01 -25.74
CA ALA A 452 -15.69 24.65 -26.17
C ALA A 452 -16.04 25.90 -26.98
#